data_AF-A0A962T5K5-F1
#
_entry.id   AF-A0A962T5K5-F1
#
_cell.length_a   1.000
_cell.length_b   1.000
_cell.length_c   1.000
_cell.angle_alpha   90.00
_cell.angle_beta   90.00
_cell.angle_gamma   90.00
#
_symmetry.space_group_name_H-M   'P 1'
#
loop_
_entity.id
_entity.type
_entity.pdbx_description
1 polymer ?
#
loop_
_entity_poly.entity_id
_entity_poly.type
_entity_poly.pdbx_seq_one_letter_code
_entity_poly.pdbx_strand_id
1 'polypeptide(L)'
;TGDNASNWKHLRMALPCSLNLSLSGVAFNGPDVGGFMDDASPELLVRWHQAGCLFPFFRNHAIRHSRQQEPWQFGAEALAAIRSAICTRYRLLPYLYQCFFAHWRDGDPIIRPLLYHYEGPEYAHLDDQYLVGDALLVAPILHGEGQGPEIIRHGVKMQERSVLLPPGTWFDLNRGEWLNGGRVLHYAAALDELPLFVRDGAVLPYYSGPLCNSFMDLGKVELHLFYRDRPARFDYYLDDRETRRYQVGDYGVATILAEIEGQRLRMEITEAGDYPQNTVTFTPVIYGRPEVTELELTVNGHTENRLLQSGQREWLCREWAVQVCNTKI
;
A
#
# COMPACT_ATOMS: atom_id res chain seq x y z
N THR A 1 12.08 2.96 16.72
CA THR A 1 11.55 2.91 18.10
C THR A 1 12.66 3.12 19.13
N GLY A 2 13.66 3.95 18.80
CA GLY A 2 14.98 3.98 19.45
C GLY A 2 16.04 3.28 18.60
N ASP A 3 17.22 3.07 19.18
CA ASP A 3 18.43 2.54 18.51
C ASP A 3 18.30 1.03 18.21
N ASN A 4 17.60 0.66 17.14
CA ASN A 4 17.53 -0.74 16.69
C ASN A 4 18.82 -1.18 15.96
N ALA A 5 19.16 -2.46 15.98
CA ALA A 5 20.34 -3.00 15.32
C ALA A 5 20.03 -3.54 13.92
N SER A 6 21.05 -3.57 13.06
CA SER A 6 21.05 -4.14 11.72
C SER A 6 21.07 -5.67 11.79
N ASN A 7 19.97 -6.28 12.27
CA ASN A 7 19.82 -7.74 12.27
C ASN A 7 18.36 -8.20 12.12
N TRP A 8 18.18 -9.47 11.75
CA TRP A 8 16.88 -10.11 11.53
C TRP A 8 15.96 -10.13 12.77
N LYS A 9 16.54 -10.19 13.97
CA LYS A 9 15.77 -10.15 15.22
C LYS A 9 15.10 -8.79 15.40
N HIS A 10 15.84 -7.70 15.19
CA HIS A 10 15.31 -6.35 15.31
C HIS A 10 14.36 -6.00 14.17
N LEU A 11 14.58 -6.53 12.96
CA LEU A 11 13.60 -6.45 11.87
C LEU A 11 12.26 -7.10 12.28
N ARG A 12 12.30 -8.33 12.82
CA ARG A 12 11.09 -9.00 13.34
C ARG A 12 10.40 -8.20 14.44
N MET A 13 11.16 -7.66 15.39
CA MET A 13 10.61 -6.88 16.51
C MET A 13 10.06 -5.51 16.08
N ALA A 14 10.50 -4.96 14.95
CA ALA A 14 10.08 -3.64 14.49
C ALA A 14 8.57 -3.60 14.23
N LEU A 15 7.99 -4.66 13.64
CA LEU A 15 6.56 -4.76 13.38
C LEU A 15 5.72 -4.68 14.67
N PRO A 16 5.81 -5.64 15.62
CA PRO A 16 5.01 -5.56 16.85
C PRO A 16 5.25 -4.27 17.61
N CYS A 17 6.47 -3.73 17.63
CA CYS A 17 6.73 -2.45 18.30
C CYS A 17 5.95 -1.30 17.66
N SER A 18 6.00 -1.17 16.34
CA SER A 18 5.26 -0.14 15.59
C SER A 18 3.73 -0.35 15.65
N LEU A 19 3.25 -1.60 15.60
CA LEU A 19 1.82 -1.90 15.71
C LEU A 19 1.27 -1.55 17.09
N ASN A 20 2.00 -1.85 18.17
CA ASN A 20 1.60 -1.46 19.53
C ASN A 20 1.61 0.06 19.72
N LEU A 21 2.61 0.77 19.18
CA LEU A 21 2.63 2.24 19.18
C LEU A 21 1.41 2.82 18.43
N SER A 22 1.07 2.22 17.29
CA SER A 22 -0.08 2.64 16.48
C SER A 22 -1.40 2.48 17.24
N LEU A 23 -1.59 1.33 17.92
CA LEU A 23 -2.74 1.12 18.81
C LEU A 23 -2.75 2.04 20.04
N SER A 24 -1.57 2.52 20.46
CA SER A 24 -1.42 3.44 21.60
C SER A 24 -1.59 4.92 21.20
N GLY A 25 -2.05 5.21 19.98
CA GLY A 25 -2.29 6.57 19.50
C GLY A 25 -1.04 7.30 18.98
N VAL A 26 0.11 6.63 18.87
CA VAL A 26 1.33 7.22 18.28
C VAL A 26 1.32 6.97 16.77
N ALA A 27 0.56 7.77 16.03
CA ALA A 27 0.35 7.58 14.60
C ALA A 27 1.63 7.66 13.76
N PHE A 28 2.46 8.68 13.97
CA PHE A 28 3.67 8.88 13.16
C PHE A 28 4.87 8.14 13.76
N ASN A 29 4.88 6.82 13.60
CA ASN A 29 5.93 5.95 14.14
C ASN A 29 6.61 5.08 13.08
N GLY A 30 7.81 4.60 13.40
CA GLY A 30 8.60 3.67 12.59
C GLY A 30 9.96 3.36 13.21
N PRO A 31 10.65 2.30 12.73
CA PRO A 31 12.01 1.96 13.11
C PRO A 31 13.04 2.76 12.28
N ASP A 32 14.31 2.60 12.63
CA ASP A 32 15.39 3.01 11.74
C ASP A 32 15.57 1.90 10.70
N VAL A 33 15.13 2.17 9.47
CA VAL A 33 15.13 1.20 8.37
C VAL A 33 16.57 0.88 8.01
N GLY A 34 16.91 -0.40 8.08
CA GLY A 34 18.25 -0.92 7.89
C GLY A 34 18.97 -1.23 9.21
N GLY A 35 18.59 -0.56 10.31
CA GLY A 35 19.23 -0.66 11.62
C GLY A 35 20.13 0.53 11.93
N PHE A 36 20.03 1.05 13.15
CA PHE A 36 20.90 2.10 13.67
C PHE A 36 22.30 1.58 14.03
N MET A 37 22.38 0.50 14.81
CA MET A 37 23.64 -0.16 15.18
C MET A 37 24.01 -1.26 14.19
N ASP A 38 25.29 -1.65 14.16
CA ASP A 38 25.83 -2.72 13.33
C ASP A 38 25.67 -2.49 11.81
N ASP A 39 26.24 -3.39 11.01
CA ASP A 39 26.25 -3.29 9.56
C ASP A 39 25.20 -4.20 8.92
N ALA A 40 24.29 -3.60 8.15
CA ALA A 40 23.35 -4.36 7.35
C ALA A 40 24.07 -5.09 6.19
N SER A 41 23.57 -6.28 5.86
CA SER A 41 23.87 -6.94 4.59
C SER A 41 22.93 -6.45 3.48
N PRO A 42 23.23 -6.74 2.19
CA PRO A 42 22.33 -6.39 1.09
C PRO A 42 20.92 -6.97 1.24
N GLU A 43 20.78 -8.26 1.54
CA GLU A 43 19.47 -8.92 1.70
C GLU A 43 18.70 -8.31 2.89
N LEU A 44 19.38 -8.11 4.02
CA LEU A 44 18.77 -7.53 5.21
C LEU A 44 18.29 -6.09 4.96
N LEU A 45 19.09 -5.26 4.29
CA LEU A 45 18.70 -3.88 3.99
C LEU A 45 17.48 -3.83 3.08
N VAL A 46 17.41 -4.70 2.06
CA VAL A 46 16.23 -4.83 1.19
C VAL A 46 14.98 -5.19 2.02
N ARG A 47 15.08 -6.22 2.88
CA ARG A 47 13.93 -6.67 3.68
C ARG A 47 13.50 -5.63 4.72
N TRP A 48 14.43 -4.84 5.28
CA TRP A 48 14.09 -3.67 6.09
C TRP A 48 13.28 -2.63 5.31
N HIS A 49 13.71 -2.28 4.09
CA HIS A 49 13.00 -1.30 3.26
C HIS A 49 11.61 -1.81 2.87
N GLN A 50 11.49 -3.09 2.52
CA GLN A 50 10.19 -3.71 2.20
C GLN A 50 9.25 -3.77 3.42
N ALA A 51 9.77 -4.11 4.60
CA ALA A 51 8.96 -4.13 5.82
C ALA A 51 8.50 -2.73 6.26
N GLY A 52 9.33 -1.69 6.03
CA GLY A 52 9.07 -0.34 6.51
C GLY A 52 8.47 0.63 5.49
N CYS A 53 8.45 0.32 4.19
CA CYS A 53 8.10 1.31 3.16
C CYS A 53 6.71 1.90 3.31
N LEU A 54 5.77 1.15 3.90
CA LEU A 54 4.40 1.62 4.17
C LEU A 54 4.14 1.96 5.64
N PHE A 55 5.18 2.03 6.48
CA PHE A 55 5.03 2.55 7.84
C PHE A 55 4.78 4.07 7.81
N PRO A 56 4.11 4.64 8.83
CA PRO A 56 3.83 6.07 8.88
C PRO A 56 5.11 6.91 8.77
N PHE A 57 6.15 6.54 9.55
CA PHE A 57 7.48 7.12 9.49
C PHE A 57 8.46 6.16 8.81
N PHE A 58 9.00 6.56 7.66
CA PHE A 58 9.92 5.76 6.87
C PHE A 58 11.23 6.51 6.67
N ARG A 59 12.27 6.14 7.43
CA ARG A 59 13.61 6.74 7.35
C ARG A 59 14.70 5.67 7.35
N ASN A 60 15.77 5.93 6.62
CA ASN A 60 17.04 5.23 6.78
C ASN A 60 17.91 6.04 7.76
N HIS A 61 18.47 5.39 8.77
CA HIS A 61 19.32 6.03 9.78
C HIS A 61 20.30 5.04 10.40
N ALA A 62 21.56 5.45 10.52
CA ALA A 62 22.64 4.62 11.04
C ALA A 62 23.57 5.42 11.96
N ILE A 63 24.24 4.73 12.89
CA ILE A 63 25.24 5.32 13.78
C ILE A 63 26.47 5.77 12.98
N ARG A 64 27.16 6.81 13.48
CA ARG A 64 28.43 7.22 12.91
C ARG A 64 29.42 6.05 12.91
N HIS A 65 30.15 5.88 11.80
CA HIS A 65 31.16 4.84 11.58
C HIS A 65 30.65 3.42 11.29
N SER A 66 29.34 3.18 11.24
CA SER A 66 28.83 1.97 10.58
C SER A 66 29.02 2.06 9.07
N ARG A 67 28.82 0.95 8.37
CA ARG A 67 28.68 0.91 6.93
C ARG A 67 27.63 1.92 6.47
N GLN A 68 27.92 2.61 5.39
CA GLN A 68 26.97 3.53 4.76
C GLN A 68 25.77 2.75 4.22
N GLN A 69 24.56 3.23 4.53
CA GLN A 69 23.32 2.53 4.24
C GLN A 69 22.57 3.09 3.02
N GLU A 70 23.18 3.94 2.20
CA GLU A 70 22.48 4.39 0.99
C GLU A 70 22.27 3.23 0.01
N PRO A 71 21.12 3.14 -0.70
CA PRO A 71 20.77 1.95 -1.48
C PRO A 71 21.81 1.54 -2.52
N TRP A 72 22.55 2.50 -3.10
CA TRP A 72 23.58 2.24 -4.12
C TRP A 72 24.86 1.60 -3.57
N GLN A 73 25.05 1.53 -2.24
CA GLN A 73 26.22 0.89 -1.60
C GLN A 73 26.13 -0.65 -1.59
N PHE A 74 25.00 -1.23 -2.02
CA PHE A 74 24.67 -2.66 -1.86
C PHE A 74 24.56 -3.42 -3.18
N GLY A 75 25.01 -2.82 -4.28
CA GLY A 75 24.98 -3.42 -5.61
C GLY A 75 23.64 -3.25 -6.34
N ALA A 76 23.62 -3.58 -7.62
CA ALA A 76 22.51 -3.27 -8.52
C ALA A 76 21.20 -3.98 -8.14
N GLU A 77 21.28 -5.22 -7.67
CA GLU A 77 20.10 -6.02 -7.29
C GLU A 77 19.40 -5.44 -6.05
N ALA A 78 20.17 -5.20 -4.97
CA ALA A 78 19.64 -4.58 -3.77
C ALA A 78 19.13 -3.15 -4.03
N LEU A 79 19.86 -2.36 -4.84
CA LEU A 79 19.41 -1.04 -5.27
C LEU A 79 18.05 -1.11 -5.98
N ALA A 80 17.87 -2.04 -6.92
CA ALA A 80 16.61 -2.19 -7.65
C ALA A 80 15.45 -2.59 -6.74
N ALA A 81 15.67 -3.54 -5.82
CA ALA A 81 14.66 -3.98 -4.86
C ALA A 81 14.29 -2.89 -3.84
N ILE A 82 15.28 -2.16 -3.31
CA ILE A 82 15.04 -1.02 -2.41
C ILE A 82 14.29 0.10 -3.15
N ARG A 83 14.69 0.40 -4.39
CA ARG A 83 13.99 1.38 -5.23
C ARG A 83 12.53 0.98 -5.44
N SER A 84 12.24 -0.28 -5.71
CA SER A 84 10.86 -0.79 -5.83
C SER A 84 10.02 -0.53 -4.56
N ALA A 85 10.59 -0.79 -3.37
CA ALA A 85 9.92 -0.51 -2.10
C ALA A 85 9.67 1.00 -1.88
N ILE A 86 10.64 1.86 -2.23
CA ILE A 86 10.49 3.32 -2.15
C ILE A 86 9.41 3.78 -3.14
N CYS A 87 9.47 3.33 -4.39
CA CYS A 87 8.48 3.68 -5.40
C CYS A 87 7.07 3.22 -5.00
N THR A 88 6.92 2.03 -4.42
CA THR A 88 5.65 1.52 -3.84
C THR A 88 5.06 2.54 -2.86
N ARG A 89 5.88 3.08 -1.94
CA ARG A 89 5.43 4.13 -1.01
C ARG A 89 4.94 5.38 -1.73
N TYR A 90 5.72 5.90 -2.67
CA TYR A 90 5.38 7.14 -3.38
C TYR A 90 4.15 6.99 -4.28
N ARG A 91 4.00 5.81 -4.91
CA ARG A 91 2.80 5.42 -5.64
C ARG A 91 1.56 5.40 -4.73
N LEU A 92 1.69 4.87 -3.51
CA LEU A 92 0.60 4.82 -2.53
C LEU A 92 0.50 6.06 -1.63
N LEU A 93 1.22 7.14 -1.94
CA LEU A 93 1.21 8.35 -1.11
C LEU A 93 -0.19 8.96 -0.96
N PRO A 94 -1.05 9.01 -2.01
CA PRO A 94 -2.46 9.40 -1.85
C PRO A 94 -3.20 8.51 -0.85
N TYR A 95 -3.05 7.19 -0.91
CA TYR A 95 -3.68 6.27 0.04
C TYR A 95 -3.17 6.46 1.49
N LEU A 96 -1.86 6.60 1.67
CA LEU A 96 -1.25 6.86 2.98
C LEU A 96 -1.77 8.18 3.56
N TYR A 97 -1.93 9.20 2.73
CA TYR A 97 -2.50 10.48 3.15
C TYR A 97 -3.93 10.31 3.67
N GLN A 98 -4.77 9.50 3.02
CA GLN A 98 -6.11 9.19 3.52
C GLN A 98 -6.10 8.42 4.83
N CYS A 99 -5.12 7.54 5.05
CA CYS A 99 -4.94 6.88 6.34
C CYS A 99 -4.59 7.89 7.45
N PHE A 100 -3.74 8.89 7.17
CA PHE A 100 -3.44 9.97 8.12
C PHE A 100 -4.66 10.85 8.39
N PHE A 101 -5.46 11.15 7.36
CA PHE A 101 -6.69 11.92 7.52
C PHE A 101 -7.70 11.16 8.39
N ALA A 102 -7.89 9.86 8.15
CA ALA A 102 -8.71 8.99 8.99
C ALA A 102 -8.19 8.93 10.44
N HIS A 103 -6.88 8.90 10.65
CA HIS A 103 -6.31 8.98 11.99
C HIS A 103 -6.67 10.30 12.69
N TRP A 104 -6.52 11.43 11.99
CA TRP A 104 -6.90 12.73 12.57
C TRP A 104 -8.39 12.80 12.90
N ARG A 105 -9.25 12.30 12.02
CA ARG A 105 -10.71 12.38 12.15
C ARG A 105 -11.26 11.43 13.22
N ASP A 106 -10.82 10.17 13.21
CA ASP A 106 -11.44 9.08 13.99
C ASP A 106 -10.51 8.44 15.03
N GLY A 107 -9.22 8.76 15.01
CA GLY A 107 -8.19 8.09 15.82
C GLY A 107 -7.70 6.76 15.24
N ASP A 108 -8.23 6.36 14.09
CA ASP A 108 -7.88 5.12 13.39
C ASP A 108 -6.36 5.01 13.15
N PRO A 109 -5.68 3.90 13.51
CA PRO A 109 -4.25 3.77 13.24
C PRO A 109 -3.96 3.64 11.74
N ILE A 110 -2.86 4.22 11.27
CA ILE A 110 -2.45 4.13 9.85
C ILE A 110 -2.02 2.70 9.49
N ILE A 111 -1.20 2.08 10.34
CA ILE A 111 -0.89 0.65 10.27
C ILE A 111 -1.58 -0.07 11.42
N ARG A 112 -2.20 -1.21 11.12
CA ARG A 112 -3.12 -1.89 12.03
C ARG A 112 -2.72 -3.35 12.19
N PRO A 113 -2.55 -3.86 13.42
CA PRO A 113 -2.49 -5.31 13.61
C PRO A 113 -3.83 -5.92 13.21
N LEU A 114 -3.84 -7.16 12.73
CA LEU A 114 -5.06 -7.77 12.20
C LEU A 114 -6.17 -7.88 13.26
N LEU A 115 -5.82 -8.02 14.54
CA LEU A 115 -6.77 -8.00 15.65
C LEU A 115 -7.64 -6.74 15.72
N TYR A 116 -7.24 -5.64 15.06
CA TYR A 116 -8.03 -4.41 15.00
C TYR A 116 -9.32 -4.58 14.18
N HIS A 117 -9.31 -5.51 13.21
CA HIS A 117 -10.43 -5.75 12.30
C HIS A 117 -11.03 -7.15 12.43
N TYR A 118 -10.31 -8.09 13.03
CA TYR A 118 -10.68 -9.50 13.06
C TYR A 118 -10.60 -10.06 14.47
N GLU A 119 -11.67 -10.71 14.89
CA GLU A 119 -11.74 -11.42 16.16
C GLU A 119 -11.24 -12.86 15.99
N GLY A 120 -10.59 -13.41 17.03
CA GLY A 120 -10.12 -14.80 17.05
C GLY A 120 -8.73 -14.95 17.68
N PRO A 121 -8.46 -16.10 18.34
CA PRO A 121 -7.16 -16.35 18.97
C PRO A 121 -5.99 -16.32 17.99
N GLU A 122 -6.21 -16.62 16.71
CA GLU A 122 -5.21 -16.60 15.65
C GLU A 122 -4.67 -15.20 15.33
N TYR A 123 -5.42 -14.14 15.65
CA TYR A 123 -5.00 -12.75 15.41
C TYR A 123 -4.32 -12.09 16.62
N ALA A 124 -4.50 -12.65 17.82
CA ALA A 124 -4.04 -12.04 19.07
C ALA A 124 -2.51 -11.89 19.17
N HIS A 125 -1.78 -12.79 18.51
CA HIS A 125 -0.31 -12.83 18.51
C HIS A 125 0.28 -12.75 17.10
N LEU A 126 -0.52 -12.33 16.12
CA LEU A 126 -0.05 -12.19 14.75
C LEU A 126 0.70 -10.87 14.59
N ASP A 127 2.03 -10.94 14.63
CA ASP A 127 2.93 -9.79 14.68
C ASP A 127 3.88 -9.68 13.47
N ASP A 128 3.77 -10.59 12.49
CA ASP A 128 4.64 -10.68 11.32
C ASP A 128 3.97 -10.18 10.03
N GLN A 129 2.75 -9.65 10.11
CA GLN A 129 1.98 -9.03 9.03
C GLN A 129 1.03 -7.97 9.58
N TYR A 130 0.66 -7.00 8.76
CA TYR A 130 -0.16 -5.87 9.19
C TYR A 130 -1.04 -5.35 8.05
N LEU A 131 -2.04 -4.55 8.40
CA LEU A 131 -2.82 -3.77 7.43
C LEU A 131 -2.31 -2.33 7.38
N VAL A 132 -2.34 -1.72 6.20
CA VAL A 132 -2.30 -0.28 6.01
C VAL A 132 -3.71 0.17 5.69
N GLY A 133 -4.23 1.09 6.50
CA GLY A 133 -5.67 1.35 6.54
C GLY A 133 -6.46 0.06 6.78
N ASP A 134 -7.61 -0.07 6.14
CA ASP A 134 -8.44 -1.27 6.18
C ASP A 134 -8.23 -2.21 4.99
N ALA A 135 -7.62 -1.75 3.90
CA ALA A 135 -7.69 -2.44 2.61
C ALA A 135 -6.43 -3.23 2.23
N LEU A 136 -5.24 -2.80 2.66
CA LEU A 136 -3.98 -3.34 2.15
C LEU A 136 -3.25 -4.16 3.21
N LEU A 137 -3.18 -5.48 3.03
CA LEU A 137 -2.40 -6.39 3.88
C LEU A 137 -0.97 -6.49 3.39
N VAL A 138 -0.02 -6.30 4.29
CA VAL A 138 1.42 -6.33 4.05
C VAL A 138 2.04 -7.46 4.87
N ALA A 139 2.74 -8.37 4.19
CA ALA A 139 3.35 -9.55 4.79
C ALA A 139 4.83 -9.65 4.39
N PRO A 140 5.72 -8.82 4.98
CA PRO A 140 7.12 -8.72 4.58
C PRO A 140 7.93 -9.98 4.91
N ILE A 141 8.98 -10.31 4.16
CA ILE A 141 9.90 -11.37 4.56
C ILE A 141 10.78 -10.86 5.72
N LEU A 142 10.78 -11.58 6.86
CA LEU A 142 11.48 -11.17 8.10
C LEU A 142 12.62 -12.12 8.51
N HIS A 143 13.13 -12.87 7.54
CA HIS A 143 14.28 -13.78 7.67
C HIS A 143 15.02 -13.82 6.33
N GLY A 144 16.26 -14.29 6.35
CA GLY A 144 17.10 -14.39 5.16
C GLY A 144 18.51 -14.82 5.51
N GLU A 145 19.41 -14.83 4.54
CA GLU A 145 20.81 -15.23 4.74
C GLU A 145 20.98 -16.61 5.39
N GLY A 146 20.17 -17.58 4.94
CA GLY A 146 20.15 -18.94 5.49
C GLY A 146 19.33 -19.08 6.77
N GLN A 147 18.67 -18.02 7.24
CA GLN A 147 17.65 -18.08 8.29
C GLN A 147 16.27 -18.25 7.64
N GLY A 148 15.55 -19.30 8.00
CA GLY A 148 14.20 -19.56 7.49
C GLY A 148 14.16 -20.49 6.27
N PRO A 149 12.95 -20.85 5.82
CA PRO A 149 12.77 -21.72 4.67
C PRO A 149 13.06 -20.98 3.36
N GLU A 150 13.87 -21.62 2.52
CA GLU A 150 14.33 -21.08 1.24
C GLU A 150 14.06 -22.11 0.14
N ILE A 151 13.63 -21.63 -1.02
CA ILE A 151 13.53 -22.43 -2.23
C ILE A 151 14.19 -21.72 -3.41
N ILE A 152 14.64 -22.50 -4.39
CA ILE A 152 15.14 -21.98 -5.66
C ILE A 152 14.17 -22.42 -6.76
N ARG A 153 13.59 -21.44 -7.47
CA ARG A 153 12.75 -21.69 -8.65
C ARG A 153 13.32 -20.94 -9.84
N HIS A 154 13.57 -21.65 -10.95
CA HIS A 154 14.15 -21.08 -12.17
C HIS A 154 15.45 -20.28 -11.93
N GLY A 155 16.29 -20.73 -11.00
CA GLY A 155 17.54 -20.05 -10.64
C GLY A 155 17.39 -18.83 -9.74
N VAL A 156 16.17 -18.47 -9.34
CA VAL A 156 15.88 -17.37 -8.42
C VAL A 156 15.69 -17.92 -7.01
N LYS A 157 16.46 -17.40 -6.06
CA LYS A 157 16.30 -17.66 -4.63
C LYS A 157 15.08 -16.94 -4.09
N MET A 158 14.22 -17.65 -3.37
CA MET A 158 13.01 -17.13 -2.77
C MET A 158 12.94 -17.53 -1.29
N GLN A 159 12.50 -16.62 -0.44
CA GLN A 159 12.23 -16.89 0.97
C GLN A 159 10.75 -17.25 1.14
N GLU A 160 10.47 -18.31 1.89
CA GLU A 160 9.11 -18.78 2.13
C GLU A 160 8.57 -18.23 3.46
N ARG A 161 7.30 -17.84 3.48
CA ARG A 161 6.59 -17.51 4.71
C ARG A 161 5.16 -18.01 4.69
N SER A 162 4.59 -18.13 5.88
CA SER A 162 3.15 -18.27 6.04
C SER A 162 2.51 -16.88 6.12
N VAL A 163 1.35 -16.71 5.50
CA VAL A 163 0.54 -15.49 5.54
C VAL A 163 -0.86 -15.90 5.93
N LEU A 164 -1.38 -15.40 7.05
CA LEU A 164 -2.76 -15.61 7.43
C LEU A 164 -3.64 -14.61 6.68
N LEU A 165 -4.37 -15.08 5.66
CA LEU A 165 -5.35 -14.25 4.98
C LEU A 165 -6.67 -14.29 5.77
N PRO A 166 -7.18 -13.14 6.26
CA PRO A 166 -8.46 -13.10 6.95
C PRO A 166 -9.63 -13.53 6.07
N PRO A 167 -10.79 -13.92 6.65
CA PRO A 167 -12.00 -14.24 5.89
C PRO A 167 -12.35 -13.16 4.85
N GLY A 168 -12.78 -13.60 3.66
CA GLY A 168 -13.06 -12.74 2.52
C GLY A 168 -12.21 -13.09 1.31
N THR A 169 -12.16 -12.18 0.34
CA THR A 169 -11.38 -12.34 -0.88
C THR A 169 -10.28 -11.29 -0.93
N TRP A 170 -9.09 -11.68 -1.36
CA TRP A 170 -7.89 -10.85 -1.41
C TRP A 170 -7.23 -10.93 -2.77
N PHE A 171 -6.78 -9.81 -3.32
CA PHE A 171 -6.05 -9.74 -4.58
C PHE A 171 -4.55 -9.66 -4.31
N ASP A 172 -3.79 -10.62 -4.82
CA ASP A 172 -2.34 -10.66 -4.67
C ASP A 172 -1.67 -9.70 -5.66
N LEU A 173 -1.01 -8.66 -5.15
CA LEU A 173 -0.38 -7.60 -5.95
C LEU A 173 0.94 -7.98 -6.64
N ASN A 174 1.49 -9.16 -6.38
CA ASN A 174 2.67 -9.67 -7.09
C ASN A 174 2.29 -10.65 -8.19
N ARG A 175 1.20 -11.40 -7.99
CA ARG A 175 0.77 -12.48 -8.89
C ARG A 175 -0.39 -12.07 -9.80
N GLY A 176 -1.16 -11.03 -9.44
CA GLY A 176 -2.29 -10.56 -10.23
C GLY A 176 -3.50 -11.49 -10.19
N GLU A 177 -3.70 -12.19 -9.07
CA GLU A 177 -4.76 -13.18 -8.91
C GLU A 177 -5.58 -12.97 -7.64
N TRP A 178 -6.84 -13.40 -7.68
CA TRP A 178 -7.73 -13.39 -6.53
C TRP A 178 -7.60 -14.68 -5.72
N LEU A 179 -7.47 -14.52 -4.41
CA LEU A 179 -7.30 -15.58 -3.43
C LEU A 179 -8.46 -15.56 -2.43
N ASN A 180 -8.93 -16.74 -2.05
CA ASN A 180 -9.87 -16.89 -0.94
C ASN A 180 -9.10 -16.85 0.38
N GLY A 181 -9.55 -16.00 1.28
CA GLY A 181 -9.04 -15.87 2.65
C GLY A 181 -9.67 -16.89 3.61
N GLY A 182 -9.54 -16.63 4.91
CA GLY A 182 -9.89 -17.58 5.97
C GLY A 182 -8.93 -18.77 6.04
N ARG A 183 -7.69 -18.58 5.56
CA ARG A 183 -6.68 -19.63 5.44
C ARG A 183 -5.28 -19.10 5.63
N VAL A 184 -4.37 -20.01 5.96
CA VAL A 184 -2.93 -19.78 5.83
C VAL A 184 -2.52 -20.03 4.38
N LEU A 185 -1.86 -19.05 3.79
CA LEU A 185 -1.20 -19.11 2.49
C LEU A 185 0.29 -19.33 2.71
N HIS A 186 0.86 -20.35 2.07
CA HIS A 186 2.31 -20.50 1.97
C HIS A 186 2.79 -19.73 0.75
N TYR A 187 3.64 -18.72 0.98
CA TYR A 187 4.06 -17.76 -0.02
C TYR A 187 5.57 -17.77 -0.16
N ALA A 188 6.07 -17.80 -1.41
CA ALA A 188 7.49 -17.67 -1.73
C ALA A 188 7.72 -16.32 -2.43
N ALA A 189 8.64 -15.52 -1.89
CA ALA A 189 8.96 -14.19 -2.39
C ALA A 189 10.43 -14.09 -2.80
N ALA A 190 10.69 -13.67 -4.04
CA ALA A 190 12.05 -13.29 -4.44
C ALA A 190 12.51 -12.01 -3.72
N LEU A 191 13.78 -11.61 -3.93
CA LEU A 191 14.39 -10.48 -3.24
C LEU A 191 13.64 -9.17 -3.48
N ASP A 192 13.11 -8.97 -4.69
CA ASP A 192 12.39 -7.77 -5.14
C ASP A 192 10.86 -7.83 -4.90
N GLU A 193 10.37 -8.88 -4.22
CA GLU A 193 8.94 -9.05 -3.95
C GLU A 193 8.60 -8.79 -2.48
N LEU A 194 7.67 -7.85 -2.27
CA LEU A 194 6.98 -7.65 -0.99
C LEU A 194 5.57 -8.24 -1.13
N PRO A 195 5.21 -9.30 -0.37
CA PRO A 195 3.85 -9.83 -0.38
C PRO A 195 2.84 -8.76 0.07
N LEU A 196 1.95 -8.37 -0.85
CA LEU A 196 0.92 -7.35 -0.67
C LEU A 196 -0.41 -7.89 -1.19
N PHE A 197 -1.47 -7.74 -0.40
CA PHE A 197 -2.78 -8.26 -0.72
C PHE A 197 -3.85 -7.20 -0.49
N VAL A 198 -4.72 -6.97 -1.47
CA VAL A 198 -5.78 -5.97 -1.38
C VAL A 198 -7.12 -6.63 -1.16
N ARG A 199 -7.88 -6.14 -0.18
CA ARG A 199 -9.22 -6.65 0.13
C ARG A 199 -10.18 -6.41 -1.05
N ASP A 200 -11.06 -7.37 -1.32
CA ASP A 200 -12.18 -7.17 -2.24
C ASP A 200 -13.10 -6.03 -1.78
N GLY A 201 -13.53 -5.20 -2.74
CA GLY A 201 -14.29 -3.97 -2.53
C GLY A 201 -13.43 -2.76 -2.18
N ALA A 202 -12.10 -2.87 -2.21
CA ALA A 202 -11.22 -1.73 -1.93
C ALA A 202 -11.02 -0.82 -3.15
N VAL A 203 -10.88 0.47 -2.87
CA VAL A 203 -10.31 1.45 -3.79
C VAL A 203 -8.99 1.93 -3.20
N LEU A 204 -7.89 1.80 -3.94
CA LEU A 204 -6.60 2.35 -3.55
C LEU A 204 -6.27 3.57 -4.40
N PRO A 205 -6.24 4.78 -3.81
CA PRO A 205 -5.75 5.96 -4.48
C PRO A 205 -4.24 5.86 -4.78
N TYR A 206 -3.88 6.12 -6.02
CA TYR A 206 -2.54 5.95 -6.56
C TYR A 206 -2.06 7.21 -7.25
N TYR A 207 -0.79 7.52 -7.02
CA TYR A 207 -0.11 8.59 -7.74
C TYR A 207 0.33 8.10 -9.12
N SER A 208 -0.26 8.67 -10.17
CA SER A 208 -0.03 8.25 -11.57
C SER A 208 1.12 8.98 -12.28
N GLY A 209 1.64 10.07 -11.70
CA GLY A 209 2.71 10.85 -12.31
C GLY A 209 4.08 10.15 -12.31
N PRO A 210 5.10 10.75 -12.94
CA PRO A 210 6.45 10.22 -12.94
C PRO A 210 7.10 10.34 -11.55
N LEU A 211 7.81 9.29 -11.12
CA LEU A 211 8.55 9.29 -9.85
C LEU A 211 9.97 9.86 -10.04
N CYS A 212 10.07 11.18 -10.13
CA CYS A 212 11.35 11.87 -10.36
C CYS A 212 11.97 12.47 -9.10
N ASN A 213 11.16 12.86 -8.11
CA ASN A 213 11.58 13.49 -6.87
C ASN A 213 10.49 13.31 -5.80
N SER A 214 10.64 13.95 -4.64
CA SER A 214 9.68 13.89 -3.54
C SER A 214 8.53 14.90 -3.62
N PHE A 215 8.52 15.79 -4.60
CA PHE A 215 7.44 16.75 -4.83
C PHE A 215 6.35 16.09 -5.67
N MET A 216 5.35 15.57 -4.96
CA MET A 216 4.27 14.78 -5.55
C MET A 216 3.03 15.64 -5.73
N ASP A 217 2.67 15.93 -6.97
CA ASP A 217 1.39 16.58 -7.29
C ASP A 217 0.23 15.58 -7.14
N LEU A 218 -0.39 15.53 -5.96
CA LEU A 218 -1.58 14.68 -5.74
C LEU A 218 -2.88 15.37 -6.19
N GLY A 219 -2.81 16.26 -7.18
CA GLY A 219 -3.93 16.77 -7.97
C GLY A 219 -4.42 15.77 -9.04
N LYS A 220 -3.62 14.74 -9.36
CA LYS A 220 -3.99 13.66 -10.28
C LYS A 220 -3.88 12.32 -9.57
N VAL A 221 -5.02 11.64 -9.44
CA VAL A 221 -5.13 10.39 -8.68
C VAL A 221 -5.75 9.32 -9.57
N GLU A 222 -5.10 8.18 -9.66
CA GLU A 222 -5.74 6.98 -10.18
C GLU A 222 -6.49 6.28 -9.05
N LEU A 223 -7.74 5.88 -9.30
CA LEU A 223 -8.56 5.12 -8.38
C LEU A 223 -8.48 3.66 -8.79
N HIS A 224 -7.64 2.89 -8.11
CA HIS A 224 -7.43 1.48 -8.40
C HIS A 224 -8.50 0.66 -7.70
N LEU A 225 -9.41 0.10 -8.50
CA LEU A 225 -10.58 -0.62 -8.05
C LEU A 225 -10.27 -2.11 -7.99
N PHE A 226 -10.31 -2.67 -6.79
CA PHE A 226 -10.17 -4.10 -6.55
C PHE A 226 -11.55 -4.66 -6.25
N TYR A 227 -12.25 -5.02 -7.33
CA TYR A 227 -13.63 -5.47 -7.30
C TYR A 227 -13.75 -6.88 -7.88
N ARG A 228 -14.14 -7.83 -7.03
CA ARG A 228 -14.59 -9.16 -7.45
C ARG A 228 -16.09 -9.29 -7.23
N ASP A 229 -16.52 -9.25 -5.97
CA ASP A 229 -17.88 -9.61 -5.56
C ASP A 229 -18.59 -8.49 -4.78
N ARG A 230 -17.85 -7.50 -4.25
CA ARG A 230 -18.39 -6.45 -3.39
C ARG A 230 -18.33 -5.06 -4.05
N PRO A 231 -19.42 -4.27 -3.97
CA PRO A 231 -19.40 -2.82 -4.21
C PRO A 231 -18.18 -2.16 -3.56
N ALA A 232 -17.46 -1.38 -4.35
CA ALA A 232 -16.32 -0.63 -3.84
C ALA A 232 -16.79 0.74 -3.39
N ARG A 233 -16.45 1.11 -2.15
CA ARG A 233 -16.73 2.43 -1.58
C ARG A 233 -15.45 3.02 -0.99
N PHE A 234 -15.23 4.30 -1.23
CA PHE A 234 -14.11 5.02 -0.65
C PHE A 234 -14.41 6.51 -0.51
N ASP A 235 -14.13 7.08 0.65
CA ASP A 235 -14.25 8.51 0.88
C ASP A 235 -12.86 9.15 0.74
N TYR A 236 -12.65 9.94 -0.32
CA TYR A 236 -11.39 10.63 -0.57
C TYR A 236 -11.42 12.05 0.02
N TYR A 237 -10.69 12.27 1.11
CA TYR A 237 -10.53 13.58 1.77
C TYR A 237 -9.53 14.48 1.04
N LEU A 238 -9.85 15.77 1.00
CA LEU A 238 -9.15 16.80 0.25
C LEU A 238 -8.92 18.02 1.16
N ASP A 239 -7.67 18.40 1.38
CA ASP A 239 -7.31 19.66 2.04
C ASP A 239 -6.12 20.31 1.30
N ASP A 240 -5.58 21.40 1.84
CA ASP A 240 -4.41 22.05 1.24
C ASP A 240 -3.09 21.33 1.50
N ARG A 241 -3.08 20.30 2.37
CA ARG A 241 -1.92 19.47 2.75
C ARG A 241 -0.74 20.23 3.35
N GLU A 242 -0.92 21.51 3.66
CA GLU A 242 0.16 22.41 4.09
C GLU A 242 -0.16 23.07 5.43
N THR A 243 -1.42 23.48 5.61
CA THR A 243 -1.84 24.26 6.76
C THR A 243 -2.65 23.41 7.74
N ARG A 244 -3.13 24.05 8.81
CA ARG A 244 -4.02 23.43 9.80
C ARG A 244 -5.50 23.76 9.56
N ARG A 245 -5.86 24.29 8.39
CA ARG A 245 -7.25 24.71 8.14
C ARG A 245 -8.25 23.54 8.14
N TYR A 246 -7.79 22.32 7.86
CA TYR A 246 -8.60 21.11 8.05
C TYR A 246 -9.17 20.99 9.48
N GLN A 247 -8.48 21.52 10.50
CA GLN A 247 -8.92 21.49 11.90
C GLN A 247 -10.16 22.36 12.16
N VAL A 248 -10.42 23.35 11.31
CA VAL A 248 -11.59 24.24 11.39
C VAL A 248 -12.63 23.92 10.32
N GLY A 249 -12.50 22.77 9.64
CA GLY A 249 -13.47 22.30 8.65
C GLY A 249 -13.13 22.61 7.19
N ASP A 250 -12.00 23.25 6.89
CA ASP A 250 -11.57 23.57 5.53
C ASP A 250 -10.96 22.33 4.84
N TYR A 251 -11.84 21.38 4.53
CA TYR A 251 -11.56 20.21 3.73
C TYR A 251 -12.81 19.80 2.95
N GLY A 252 -12.59 19.02 1.89
CA GLY A 252 -13.63 18.40 1.09
C GLY A 252 -13.58 16.89 1.21
N VAL A 253 -14.65 16.24 0.76
CA VAL A 253 -14.73 14.79 0.63
C VAL A 253 -15.33 14.46 -0.72
N ALA A 254 -14.66 13.61 -1.49
CA ALA A 254 -15.19 12.96 -2.67
C ALA A 254 -15.57 11.52 -2.30
N THR A 255 -16.86 11.27 -2.13
CA THR A 255 -17.40 9.92 -1.87
C THR A 255 -17.47 9.17 -3.19
N ILE A 256 -16.71 8.09 -3.30
CA ILE A 256 -16.63 7.22 -4.47
C ILE A 256 -17.42 5.95 -4.19
N LEU A 257 -18.38 5.65 -5.05
CA LEU A 257 -19.11 4.39 -5.09
C LEU A 257 -18.90 3.75 -6.46
N ALA A 258 -18.57 2.47 -6.51
CA ALA A 258 -18.30 1.75 -7.74
C ALA A 258 -18.89 0.35 -7.72
N GLU A 259 -19.64 0.02 -8.77
CA GLU A 259 -20.32 -1.25 -8.96
C GLU A 259 -20.18 -1.74 -10.40
N ILE A 260 -20.05 -3.05 -10.60
CA ILE A 260 -19.97 -3.64 -11.94
C ILE A 260 -21.27 -4.39 -12.23
N GLU A 261 -21.96 -3.98 -13.29
CA GLU A 261 -23.15 -4.64 -13.82
C GLU A 261 -22.90 -5.10 -15.26
N GLY A 262 -22.74 -6.41 -15.45
CA GLY A 262 -22.43 -6.97 -16.77
C GLY A 262 -21.09 -6.46 -17.30
N GLN A 263 -21.12 -5.68 -18.38
CA GLN A 263 -19.93 -5.09 -19.02
C GLN A 263 -19.69 -3.62 -18.63
N ARG A 264 -20.47 -3.09 -17.68
CA ARG A 264 -20.44 -1.68 -17.31
C ARG A 264 -19.97 -1.52 -15.86
N LEU A 265 -18.95 -0.70 -15.67
CA LEU A 265 -18.62 -0.11 -14.37
C LEU A 265 -19.50 1.13 -14.19
N ARG A 266 -20.37 1.14 -13.19
CA ARG A 266 -21.00 2.36 -12.68
C ARG A 266 -20.12 2.94 -11.58
N MET A 267 -19.75 4.21 -11.71
CA MET A 267 -19.04 4.95 -10.68
C MET A 267 -19.76 6.24 -10.38
N GLU A 268 -20.04 6.49 -9.11
CA GLU A 268 -20.57 7.75 -8.62
C GLU A 268 -19.53 8.44 -7.73
N ILE A 269 -19.28 9.71 -8.01
CA ILE A 269 -18.42 10.59 -7.21
C ILE A 269 -19.29 11.76 -6.73
N THR A 270 -19.50 11.85 -5.43
CA THR A 270 -20.19 12.97 -4.78
C THR A 270 -19.21 13.78 -3.97
N GLU A 271 -19.02 15.03 -4.33
CA GLU A 271 -18.12 15.98 -3.67
C GLU A 271 -18.89 16.90 -2.72
N ALA A 272 -18.37 17.08 -1.52
CA ALA A 272 -18.91 18.00 -0.51
C ALA A 272 -17.77 18.67 0.29
N GLY A 273 -18.10 19.71 1.04
CA GLY A 273 -17.17 20.46 1.90
C GLY A 273 -16.66 21.75 1.28
N ASP A 274 -15.73 22.40 1.98
CA ASP A 274 -15.29 23.78 1.69
C ASP A 274 -14.02 23.83 0.83
N TYR A 275 -13.31 22.70 0.67
CA TYR A 275 -12.15 22.64 -0.21
C TYR A 275 -12.57 22.75 -1.68
N PRO A 276 -11.83 23.50 -2.52
CA PRO A 276 -12.28 23.76 -3.88
C PRO A 276 -12.48 22.47 -4.69
N GLN A 277 -13.70 22.31 -5.22
CA GLN A 277 -14.06 21.23 -6.13
C GLN A 277 -13.15 21.23 -7.37
N ASN A 278 -13.00 20.06 -8.01
CA ASN A 278 -12.19 19.88 -9.23
C ASN A 278 -10.68 20.18 -9.07
N THR A 279 -10.17 20.26 -7.84
CA THR A 279 -8.72 20.35 -7.56
C THR A 279 -8.01 19.01 -7.73
N VAL A 280 -8.76 17.90 -7.63
CA VAL A 280 -8.27 16.56 -7.89
C VAL A 280 -9.03 15.94 -9.04
N THR A 281 -8.30 15.40 -10.00
CA THR A 281 -8.86 14.59 -11.09
C THR A 281 -8.68 13.12 -10.79
N PHE A 282 -9.78 12.36 -10.83
CA PHE A 282 -9.78 10.91 -10.64
C PHE A 282 -9.80 10.16 -11.96
N THR A 283 -8.92 9.17 -12.09
CA THR A 283 -8.92 8.24 -13.22
C THR A 283 -9.17 6.81 -12.72
N PRO A 284 -10.34 6.22 -13.00
CA PRO A 284 -10.62 4.83 -12.64
C PRO A 284 -9.70 3.83 -13.34
N VAL A 285 -9.22 2.84 -12.59
CA VAL A 285 -8.39 1.72 -13.07
C VAL A 285 -8.95 0.42 -12.50
N ILE A 286 -9.28 -0.57 -13.34
CA ILE A 286 -9.77 -1.89 -12.92
C ILE A 286 -8.78 -2.99 -13.33
N TYR A 287 -8.66 -4.01 -12.46
CA TYR A 287 -7.84 -5.20 -12.67
C TYR A 287 -8.68 -6.45 -12.91
N GLY A 288 -8.23 -7.31 -13.83
CA GLY A 288 -8.75 -8.68 -13.95
C GLY A 288 -10.22 -8.80 -14.38
N ARG A 289 -10.79 -7.75 -14.99
CA ARG A 289 -12.18 -7.70 -15.49
C ARG A 289 -12.23 -7.33 -16.98
N PRO A 290 -11.62 -8.13 -17.88
CA PRO A 290 -11.54 -7.81 -19.30
C PRO A 290 -12.90 -7.68 -19.99
N GLU A 291 -13.96 -8.24 -19.40
CA GLU A 291 -15.33 -8.15 -19.88
C GLU A 291 -15.98 -6.79 -19.66
N VAL A 292 -15.46 -5.97 -18.74
CA VAL A 292 -15.95 -4.61 -18.53
C VAL A 292 -15.39 -3.76 -19.67
N THR A 293 -16.19 -2.93 -20.30
CA THR A 293 -15.74 -2.10 -21.44
C THR A 293 -16.32 -0.70 -21.41
N GLU A 294 -17.35 -0.49 -20.58
CA GLU A 294 -18.05 0.77 -20.42
C GLU A 294 -17.87 1.29 -18.98
N LEU A 295 -17.73 2.60 -18.86
CA LEU A 295 -17.81 3.34 -17.61
C LEU A 295 -18.97 4.32 -17.70
N GLU A 296 -19.92 4.21 -16.78
CA GLU A 296 -20.93 5.22 -16.50
C GLU A 296 -20.47 5.99 -15.26
N LEU A 297 -19.98 7.21 -15.46
CA LEU A 297 -19.43 8.05 -14.41
C LEU A 297 -20.42 9.17 -14.09
N THR A 298 -20.91 9.19 -12.86
CA THR A 298 -21.73 10.28 -12.32
C THR A 298 -20.90 11.11 -11.38
N VAL A 299 -20.70 12.40 -11.68
CA VAL A 299 -20.01 13.34 -10.77
C VAL A 299 -21.00 14.43 -10.37
N ASN A 300 -21.29 14.55 -9.07
CA ASN A 300 -22.21 15.55 -8.53
C ASN A 300 -23.57 15.60 -9.26
N GLY A 301 -24.13 14.42 -9.59
CA GLY A 301 -25.40 14.27 -10.32
C GLY A 301 -25.32 14.42 -11.85
N HIS A 302 -24.15 14.72 -12.41
CA HIS A 302 -23.93 14.77 -13.85
C HIS A 302 -23.34 13.45 -14.35
N THR A 303 -24.09 12.73 -15.18
CA THR A 303 -23.69 11.43 -15.71
C THR A 303 -23.10 11.54 -17.11
N GLU A 304 -21.96 10.89 -17.31
CA GLU A 304 -21.31 10.69 -18.60
C GLU A 304 -21.00 9.21 -18.82
N ASN A 305 -21.13 8.76 -20.07
CA ASN A 305 -20.69 7.43 -20.47
C ASN A 305 -19.35 7.53 -21.20
N ARG A 306 -18.40 6.68 -20.81
CA ARG A 306 -17.04 6.61 -21.36
C ARG A 306 -16.71 5.18 -21.69
N LEU A 307 -15.85 4.98 -22.68
CA LEU A 307 -15.27 3.67 -22.94
C LEU A 307 -14.04 3.48 -22.06
N LEU A 308 -13.90 2.28 -21.51
CA LEU A 308 -12.66 1.85 -20.89
C LEU A 308 -11.68 1.41 -21.98
N GLN A 309 -10.41 1.76 -21.81
CA GLN A 309 -9.33 1.33 -22.68
C GLN A 309 -8.53 0.24 -21.99
N SER A 310 -8.37 -0.88 -22.68
CA SER A 310 -7.41 -1.91 -22.27
C SER A 310 -6.00 -1.39 -22.49
N GLY A 311 -5.12 -1.63 -21.53
CA GLY A 311 -3.71 -1.24 -21.63
C GLY A 311 -2.87 -1.91 -20.56
N GLN A 312 -1.62 -1.48 -20.48
CA GLN A 312 -0.73 -1.82 -19.38
C GLN A 312 -0.40 -0.56 -18.59
N ARG A 313 -0.39 -0.67 -17.27
CA ARG A 313 0.11 0.39 -16.38
C ARG A 313 1.12 -0.16 -15.41
N GLU A 314 2.11 0.65 -15.11
CA GLU A 314 2.99 0.39 -13.98
C GLU A 314 2.17 0.57 -12.68
N TRP A 315 2.04 -0.50 -11.91
CA TRP A 315 1.47 -0.57 -10.58
C TRP A 315 2.53 -1.12 -9.62
N LEU A 316 2.93 -0.34 -8.60
CA LEU A 316 3.97 -0.72 -7.63
C LEU A 316 5.24 -1.28 -8.30
N CYS A 317 5.69 -0.64 -9.38
CA CYS A 317 6.84 -1.06 -10.21
C CYS A 317 6.67 -2.39 -10.97
N ARG A 318 5.43 -2.83 -11.23
CA ARG A 318 5.11 -3.97 -12.09
C ARG A 318 4.13 -3.56 -13.19
N GLU A 319 4.33 -4.04 -14.41
CA GLU A 319 3.41 -3.76 -15.52
C GLU A 319 2.23 -4.73 -15.51
N TRP A 320 1.03 -4.19 -15.34
CA TRP A 320 -0.19 -4.96 -15.15
C TRP A 320 -1.19 -4.63 -16.24
N ALA A 321 -1.87 -5.67 -16.76
CA ALA A 321 -2.99 -5.47 -17.66
C ALA A 321 -4.15 -4.83 -16.88
N VAL A 322 -4.63 -3.70 -17.38
CA VAL A 322 -5.65 -2.89 -16.74
C VAL A 322 -6.64 -2.36 -17.75
N GLN A 323 -7.79 -1.93 -17.24
CA GLN A 323 -8.73 -1.11 -17.96
C GLN A 323 -8.83 0.26 -17.31
N VAL A 324 -8.69 1.32 -18.11
CA VAL A 324 -8.71 2.69 -17.62
C VAL A 324 -9.70 3.56 -18.36
N CYS A 325 -10.26 4.54 -17.65
CA CYS A 325 -11.15 5.53 -18.25
C CYS A 325 -10.42 6.42 -19.26
N ASN A 326 -11.04 6.64 -20.41
CA ASN A 326 -10.52 7.50 -21.46
C ASN A 326 -10.76 8.98 -21.11
N THR A 327 -9.88 9.60 -20.33
CA THR A 327 -9.89 11.04 -20.09
C THR A 327 -9.16 11.73 -21.25
N LYS A 328 -9.90 12.45 -22.11
CA LYS A 328 -9.27 13.41 -23.02
C LYS A 328 -8.58 14.46 -22.15
N ILE A 329 -7.24 14.49 -22.18
CA ILE A 329 -6.39 15.48 -21.52
C ILE A 329 -6.61 16.86 -22.15
#